data_AF-A0AA37W8R1-F1
#
_entry.id   AF-A0AA37W8R1-F1
#
_cell.length_a   1.000
_cell.length_b   1.000
_cell.length_c   1.000
_cell.angle_alpha   90.00
_cell.angle_beta   90.00
_cell.angle_gamma   90.00
#
_symmetry.space_group_name_H-M   'P 1'
#
loop_
_entity.id
_entity.type
_entity.pdbx_description
1 polymer ?
#
loop_
_entity_poly.entity_id
_entity_poly.type
_entity_poly.pdbx_seq_one_letter_code
_entity_poly.pdbx_strand_id
1 'polypeptide(L)'
;MKGYRLMSLGNNNTSEVKHVTTIEQLFSNADYYIRTIAYLAGAFAITVGIFNDHYPQSAWYMVTFAIIYPHILHAILQSSNIKRITTSRFIALHMDAIYGGVWLFWIQFSLAPSILLITMLSFALIVAGGIRLLLTGNATLIAVSFILSSIFGFKFVQHAPLVVSIAYSIGTMVFLSVAAYYIHIQANMLYNAKQEIECQQSRANELALKMSKYLAPQVWQTIFSGKKDVALETQRKKLVVFFSDIKGFTQLSDELEPEVLTELLNQYLTDMCDIALKHGGTIDKFIGDSLMIFFGDPTSEGTKADAQKCVAMAIAMRKHMKVLQQKWSSQGIKTPLQIRMGINTGYCTVGNFGAEQRMDYTIVGKEVNLASRLESLADAGEILLSYETFSLIKDTVMCRDKGEIQVKGFSRPLPIYQVVGFRKELGCESGYMEHQLDGFSMYLDEEKLQARDKERVLAALESATAKIREQVEFESNDPFKELIDDGNDAVNTQTAKVHSLNGKG
;
A
#
# COMPACT_ATOMS: atom_id res chain seq x y z
N MET A 1 7.08 39.58 -8.51
CA MET A 1 6.36 39.59 -9.81
C MET A 1 7.27 38.99 -10.87
N LYS A 2 6.69 38.24 -11.83
CA LYS A 2 7.28 37.18 -12.69
C LYS A 2 7.37 35.85 -11.94
N GLY A 3 6.48 34.87 -12.09
CA GLY A 3 5.59 34.54 -13.21
C GLY A 3 6.25 33.48 -14.08
N TYR A 4 6.36 32.25 -13.58
CA TYR A 4 6.76 31.09 -14.38
C TYR A 4 5.76 29.95 -14.21
N ARG A 5 5.22 29.57 -15.37
CA ARG A 5 4.25 28.50 -15.64
C ARG A 5 4.74 27.17 -15.08
N LEU A 6 3.88 26.54 -14.29
CA LEU A 6 3.90 25.10 -14.04
C LEU A 6 3.91 24.35 -15.37
N MET A 7 4.95 23.55 -15.55
CA MET A 7 5.18 22.68 -16.69
C MET A 7 4.27 21.46 -16.54
N SER A 8 3.12 21.51 -17.22
CA SER A 8 2.40 20.39 -17.82
C SER A 8 2.50 19.01 -17.14
N LEU A 9 1.63 18.77 -16.16
CA LEU A 9 1.02 17.45 -15.89
C LEU A 9 -0.18 17.18 -16.82
N GLY A 10 -0.20 17.78 -18.02
CA GLY A 10 -1.38 17.88 -18.87
C GLY A 10 -1.60 16.77 -19.91
N ASN A 11 -0.75 15.75 -20.01
CA ASN A 11 -0.79 14.85 -21.17
C ASN A 11 -1.66 13.58 -20.99
N ASN A 12 -2.03 13.21 -19.75
CA ASN A 12 -2.92 12.05 -19.52
C ASN A 12 -4.40 12.41 -19.65
N ASN A 13 -4.80 13.65 -19.31
CA ASN A 13 -6.19 14.08 -19.49
C ASN A 13 -6.56 14.23 -20.97
N THR A 14 -5.62 14.56 -21.86
CA THR A 14 -5.92 14.73 -23.29
C THR A 14 -6.13 13.40 -24.03
N SER A 15 -5.47 12.33 -23.61
CA SER A 15 -5.69 10.98 -24.17
C SER A 15 -6.95 10.35 -23.58
N GLU A 16 -7.19 10.45 -22.27
CA GLU A 16 -8.44 9.96 -21.64
C GLU A 16 -9.68 10.68 -22.19
N VAL A 17 -9.64 12.02 -22.32
CA VAL A 17 -10.76 12.78 -22.89
C VAL A 17 -10.99 12.41 -24.35
N LYS A 18 -9.94 12.15 -25.14
CA LYS A 18 -10.06 11.65 -26.53
C LYS A 18 -10.64 10.25 -26.58
N HIS A 19 -10.23 9.32 -25.72
CA HIS A 19 -10.79 7.97 -25.67
C HIS A 19 -12.26 7.96 -25.26
N VAL A 20 -12.64 8.74 -24.23
CA VAL A 20 -14.02 8.85 -23.76
C VAL A 20 -14.91 9.47 -24.84
N THR A 21 -14.48 10.56 -25.48
CA THR A 21 -15.22 11.17 -26.60
C THR A 21 -15.33 10.25 -27.81
N THR A 22 -14.33 9.43 -28.11
CA THR A 22 -14.38 8.46 -29.22
C THR A 22 -15.39 7.35 -28.94
N ILE A 23 -15.42 6.84 -27.71
CA ILE A 23 -16.36 5.81 -27.27
C ILE A 23 -17.80 6.36 -27.28
N GLU A 24 -18.03 7.56 -26.76
CA GLU A 24 -19.35 8.21 -26.74
C GLU A 24 -19.87 8.54 -28.15
N GLN A 25 -18.99 9.00 -29.06
CA GLN A 25 -19.34 9.21 -30.47
C GLN A 25 -19.73 7.90 -31.14
N LEU A 26 -19.03 6.81 -30.84
CA LEU A 26 -19.33 5.49 -31.40
C LEU A 26 -20.69 4.97 -30.90
N PHE A 27 -21.02 5.18 -29.62
CA PHE A 27 -22.34 4.87 -29.05
C PHE A 27 -23.45 5.73 -29.68
N SER A 28 -23.22 7.03 -29.87
CA SER A 28 -24.19 7.93 -30.51
C SER A 28 -24.44 7.55 -31.96
N ASN A 29 -23.41 7.11 -32.68
CA ASN A 29 -23.53 6.64 -34.05
C ASN A 29 -24.27 5.30 -34.14
N ALA A 30 -24.03 4.37 -33.21
CA ALA A 30 -24.72 3.09 -33.17
C ALA A 30 -26.25 3.25 -32.99
N ASP A 31 -26.69 4.13 -32.08
CA ASP A 31 -28.13 4.43 -31.90
C ASP A 31 -28.76 4.94 -33.20
N TYR A 32 -28.06 5.80 -33.91
CA TYR A 32 -28.51 6.34 -35.19
C TYR A 32 -28.65 5.25 -36.27
N TYR A 33 -27.66 4.36 -36.41
CA TYR A 33 -27.72 3.27 -37.37
C TYR A 33 -28.85 2.28 -37.05
N ILE A 34 -29.00 1.90 -35.77
CA ILE A 34 -30.07 1.00 -35.32
C ILE A 34 -31.45 1.62 -35.59
N ARG A 35 -31.63 2.91 -35.26
CA ARG A 35 -32.89 3.63 -35.52
C ARG A 35 -33.18 3.72 -37.02
N THR A 36 -32.21 4.11 -37.84
CA THR A 36 -32.40 4.24 -39.29
C THR A 36 -32.84 2.92 -39.93
N ILE A 37 -32.23 1.80 -39.53
CA ILE A 37 -32.60 0.47 -40.03
C ILE A 37 -34.02 0.08 -39.59
N ALA A 38 -34.41 0.37 -38.34
CA ALA A 38 -35.75 0.08 -37.85
C ALA A 38 -36.83 0.79 -38.68
N TYR A 39 -36.64 2.08 -38.94
CA TYR A 39 -37.61 2.88 -39.69
C TYR A 39 -37.60 2.54 -41.19
N LEU A 40 -36.46 2.19 -41.78
CA LEU A 40 -36.39 1.68 -43.18
C LEU A 40 -37.12 0.34 -43.33
N ALA A 41 -36.91 -0.59 -42.40
CA ALA A 41 -37.60 -1.88 -42.40
C ALA A 41 -39.12 -1.72 -42.29
N GLY A 42 -39.58 -0.82 -41.41
CA GLY A 42 -41.00 -0.51 -41.30
C GLY A 42 -41.56 0.25 -42.50
N ALA A 43 -40.82 1.19 -43.10
CA ALA A 43 -41.23 1.90 -44.31
C ALA A 43 -41.45 0.94 -45.48
N PHE A 44 -40.56 -0.05 -45.64
CA PHE A 44 -40.71 -1.13 -46.61
C PHE A 44 -41.98 -1.95 -46.33
N ALA A 45 -42.21 -2.35 -45.09
CA ALA A 45 -43.37 -3.14 -44.71
C ALA A 45 -44.72 -2.41 -44.89
N ILE A 46 -44.78 -1.10 -44.61
CA ILE A 46 -45.95 -0.26 -44.93
C ILE A 46 -46.18 -0.20 -46.43
N THR A 47 -45.12 0.02 -47.21
CA THR A 47 -45.20 0.14 -48.68
C THR A 47 -45.82 -1.13 -49.27
N VAL A 48 -45.37 -2.31 -48.83
CA VAL A 48 -45.96 -3.60 -49.19
C VAL A 48 -47.45 -3.67 -48.84
N GLY A 49 -47.85 -3.17 -47.67
CA GLY A 49 -49.27 -3.14 -47.27
C GLY A 49 -50.13 -2.16 -48.06
N ILE A 50 -49.59 -1.04 -48.54
CA ILE A 50 -50.29 -0.12 -49.44
C ILE A 50 -50.51 -0.76 -50.82
N PHE A 51 -49.50 -1.43 -51.38
CA PHE A 51 -49.61 -2.10 -52.69
C PHE A 51 -50.57 -3.30 -52.70
N ASN A 52 -50.88 -3.87 -51.54
CA ASN A 52 -51.85 -4.96 -51.39
C ASN A 52 -53.24 -4.45 -50.93
N ASP A 53 -53.50 -3.14 -51.03
CA ASP A 53 -54.75 -2.47 -50.61
C ASP A 53 -55.15 -2.77 -49.14
N HIS A 54 -54.19 -3.16 -48.31
CA HIS A 54 -54.42 -3.48 -46.90
C HIS A 54 -54.41 -2.23 -46.02
N TYR A 55 -53.62 -1.22 -46.40
CA TYR A 55 -53.51 0.06 -45.72
C TYR A 55 -54.09 1.19 -46.57
N PRO A 56 -54.67 2.24 -45.96
CA PRO A 56 -55.19 3.38 -46.70
C PRO A 56 -54.07 4.09 -47.46
N GLN A 57 -54.38 4.68 -48.63
CA GLN A 57 -53.41 5.44 -49.43
C GLN A 57 -52.77 6.60 -48.66
N SER A 58 -53.43 7.12 -47.63
CA SER A 58 -52.86 8.14 -46.74
C SER A 58 -51.70 7.63 -45.86
N ALA A 59 -51.42 6.32 -45.82
CA ALA A 59 -50.24 5.76 -45.17
C ALA A 59 -48.90 6.11 -45.86
N TRP A 60 -48.91 6.65 -47.09
CA TRP A 60 -47.71 7.19 -47.75
C TRP A 60 -47.01 8.30 -46.94
N TYR A 61 -47.76 9.07 -46.14
CA TYR A 61 -47.18 10.06 -45.23
C TYR A 61 -46.29 9.41 -44.14
N MET A 62 -46.58 8.18 -43.73
CA MET A 62 -45.75 7.45 -42.76
C MET A 62 -44.45 6.96 -43.38
N VAL A 63 -44.48 6.52 -44.64
CA VAL A 63 -43.29 6.06 -45.37
C VAL A 63 -42.29 7.20 -45.54
N THR A 64 -42.76 8.37 -45.98
CA THR A 64 -41.92 9.56 -46.13
C THR A 64 -41.35 10.04 -44.79
N PHE A 65 -42.17 10.03 -43.74
CA PHE A 65 -41.73 10.39 -42.40
C PHE A 65 -40.67 9.41 -41.86
N ALA A 66 -40.88 8.10 -42.02
CA ALA A 66 -39.96 7.07 -41.53
C ALA A 66 -38.56 7.18 -42.14
N ILE A 67 -38.45 7.59 -43.40
CA ILE A 67 -37.15 7.79 -44.06
C ILE A 67 -36.45 9.04 -43.50
N ILE A 68 -37.18 10.12 -43.25
CA ILE A 68 -36.59 11.43 -42.93
C ILE A 68 -36.30 11.59 -41.43
N TYR A 69 -37.19 11.08 -40.57
CA TYR A 69 -37.18 11.31 -39.13
C TYR A 69 -35.89 10.90 -38.41
N PRO A 70 -35.30 9.71 -38.66
CA PRO A 70 -34.06 9.29 -38.00
C PRO A 70 -32.89 10.27 -38.24
N HIS A 71 -32.81 10.86 -39.43
CA HIS A 71 -31.77 11.82 -39.81
C HIS A 71 -31.97 13.18 -39.14
N ILE A 72 -33.20 13.68 -39.11
CA ILE A 72 -33.53 14.94 -38.42
C ILE A 72 -33.21 14.81 -36.93
N LEU A 73 -33.64 13.71 -36.31
CA LEU A 73 -33.41 13.48 -34.89
C LEU A 73 -31.91 13.36 -34.58
N HIS A 74 -31.13 12.70 -35.44
CA HIS A 74 -29.67 12.64 -35.27
C HIS A 74 -29.01 14.03 -35.35
N ALA A 75 -29.39 14.86 -36.34
CA ALA A 75 -28.86 16.21 -36.47
C ALA A 75 -29.18 17.09 -35.25
N ILE A 76 -30.40 16.98 -34.71
CA ILE A 76 -30.81 17.69 -33.48
C ILE A 76 -29.98 17.20 -32.29
N LEU A 77 -29.82 15.88 -32.13
CA LEU A 77 -29.08 15.30 -31.01
C LEU A 77 -27.59 15.64 -31.06
N GLN A 78 -26.99 15.69 -32.26
CA GLN A 78 -25.58 16.05 -32.45
C GLN A 78 -25.30 17.54 -32.14
N SER A 79 -26.29 18.42 -32.31
CA SER A 79 -26.17 19.83 -31.93
C SER A 79 -26.24 20.09 -30.42
N SER A 80 -26.61 19.06 -29.63
CA SER A 80 -26.81 19.18 -28.19
C SER A 80 -25.50 19.01 -27.39
N ASN A 81 -25.34 19.81 -26.33
CA ASN A 81 -24.10 19.88 -25.53
C ASN A 81 -23.83 18.54 -24.80
N ILE A 82 -22.56 18.10 -24.76
CA ILE A 82 -22.10 16.78 -24.26
C ILE A 82 -22.67 16.42 -22.88
N LYS A 83 -22.83 17.41 -21.98
CA LYS A 83 -23.41 17.21 -20.63
C LYS A 83 -24.89 16.81 -20.60
N ARG A 84 -25.63 16.89 -21.73
CA ARG A 84 -27.06 16.56 -21.83
C ARG A 84 -27.36 15.28 -22.61
N ILE A 85 -26.35 14.50 -23.02
CA ILE A 85 -26.52 13.31 -23.88
C ILE A 85 -27.53 12.30 -23.32
N THR A 86 -27.51 12.03 -22.01
CA THR A 86 -28.45 11.08 -21.37
C THR A 86 -29.89 11.57 -21.41
N THR A 87 -30.12 12.86 -21.14
CA THR A 87 -31.44 13.50 -21.23
C THR A 87 -31.92 13.57 -22.69
N SER A 88 -31.05 13.92 -23.62
CA SER A 88 -31.35 13.97 -25.05
C SER A 88 -31.74 12.60 -25.61
N ARG A 89 -31.04 11.52 -25.21
CA ARG A 89 -31.38 10.13 -25.54
C ARG A 89 -32.75 9.72 -25.01
N PHE A 90 -33.05 10.06 -23.75
CA PHE A 90 -34.34 9.78 -23.13
C PHE A 90 -35.51 10.42 -23.89
N ILE A 91 -35.36 11.71 -24.26
CA ILE A 91 -36.38 12.43 -25.06
C ILE A 91 -36.56 11.77 -26.42
N ALA A 92 -35.47 11.44 -27.12
CA ALA A 92 -35.50 10.81 -28.43
C ALA A 92 -36.27 9.47 -28.44
N LEU A 93 -36.12 8.67 -27.39
CA LEU A 93 -36.78 7.37 -27.28
C LEU A 93 -38.27 7.48 -26.95
N HIS A 94 -38.67 8.50 -26.19
CA HIS A 94 -40.09 8.80 -26.02
C HIS A 94 -40.74 9.33 -27.30
N MET A 95 -40.01 10.11 -28.10
CA MET A 95 -40.48 10.49 -29.44
C MET A 95 -40.70 9.26 -30.30
N ASP A 96 -39.76 8.30 -30.32
CA ASP A 96 -39.94 7.01 -31.04
C ASP A 96 -41.18 6.25 -30.57
N ALA A 97 -41.48 6.25 -29.27
CA ALA A 97 -42.68 5.61 -28.74
C ALA A 97 -43.98 6.32 -29.14
N ILE A 98 -43.97 7.65 -29.20
CA ILE A 98 -45.11 8.45 -29.73
C ILE A 98 -45.34 8.08 -31.20
N TYR A 99 -44.28 8.08 -32.01
CA TYR A 99 -44.38 7.70 -33.43
C TYR A 99 -44.83 6.25 -33.61
N GLY A 100 -44.32 5.32 -32.79
CA GLY A 100 -44.78 3.94 -32.78
C GLY A 100 -46.28 3.81 -32.48
N GLY A 101 -46.81 4.63 -31.57
CA GLY A 101 -48.26 4.66 -31.28
C GLY A 101 -49.09 5.22 -32.45
N VAL A 102 -48.61 6.28 -33.12
CA VAL A 102 -49.23 6.78 -34.36
C VAL A 102 -49.21 5.69 -35.44
N TRP A 103 -48.10 4.97 -35.55
CA TRP A 103 -47.91 3.90 -36.52
C TRP A 103 -48.90 2.75 -36.30
N LEU A 104 -49.12 2.32 -35.06
CA LEU A 104 -50.11 1.28 -34.71
C LEU A 104 -51.54 1.64 -35.12
N PHE A 105 -51.92 2.91 -34.98
CA PHE A 105 -53.22 3.40 -35.43
C PHE A 105 -53.37 3.30 -36.96
N TRP A 106 -52.35 3.69 -37.73
CA TRP A 106 -52.38 3.68 -39.19
C TRP A 106 -52.44 2.27 -39.79
N ILE A 107 -51.84 1.28 -39.13
CA ILE A 107 -51.93 -0.14 -39.53
C ILE A 107 -53.23 -0.81 -39.03
N GLN A 108 -54.17 -0.04 -38.48
CA GLN A 108 -55.48 -0.49 -38.00
C GLN A 108 -55.39 -1.69 -37.03
N PHE A 109 -54.39 -1.66 -36.15
CA PHE A 109 -54.14 -2.68 -35.13
C PHE A 109 -54.09 -4.13 -35.68
N SER A 110 -53.61 -4.29 -36.92
CA SER A 110 -53.45 -5.61 -37.52
C SER A 110 -52.54 -6.50 -36.67
N LEU A 111 -53.00 -7.70 -36.32
CA LEU A 111 -52.41 -8.51 -35.24
C LEU A 111 -50.91 -8.77 -35.42
N ALA A 112 -50.51 -9.31 -36.58
CA ALA A 112 -49.11 -9.66 -36.85
C ALA A 112 -48.19 -8.42 -36.96
N PRO A 113 -48.51 -7.40 -37.79
CA PRO A 113 -47.73 -6.16 -37.85
C PRO A 113 -47.60 -5.43 -36.50
N SER A 114 -48.67 -5.40 -35.70
CA SER A 114 -48.67 -4.69 -34.41
C SER A 114 -47.74 -5.35 -33.40
N ILE A 115 -47.80 -6.68 -33.27
CA ILE A 115 -46.91 -7.42 -32.37
C ILE A 115 -45.45 -7.20 -32.79
N LEU A 116 -45.15 -7.29 -34.08
CA LEU A 116 -43.82 -7.14 -34.63
C LEU A 116 -43.26 -5.71 -34.47
N LEU A 117 -44.09 -4.68 -34.59
CA LEU A 117 -43.69 -3.30 -34.32
C LEU A 117 -43.43 -3.07 -32.83
N ILE A 118 -44.30 -3.58 -31.96
CA ILE A 118 -44.13 -3.49 -30.50
C ILE A 118 -42.85 -4.20 -30.06
N THR A 119 -42.50 -5.35 -30.63
CA THR A 119 -41.26 -6.07 -30.30
C THR A 119 -40.02 -5.30 -30.75
N MET A 120 -40.03 -4.73 -31.97
CA MET A 120 -38.92 -3.88 -32.44
C MET A 120 -38.71 -2.66 -31.52
N LEU A 121 -39.79 -1.95 -31.18
CA LEU A 121 -39.69 -0.79 -30.29
C LEU A 121 -39.28 -1.18 -28.88
N SER A 122 -39.85 -2.25 -28.33
CA SER A 122 -39.49 -2.76 -27.00
C SER A 122 -38.01 -3.14 -26.91
N PHE A 123 -37.49 -3.77 -27.97
CA PHE A 123 -36.07 -4.09 -28.06
C PHE A 123 -35.19 -2.84 -28.14
N ALA A 124 -35.59 -1.82 -28.92
CA ALA A 124 -34.86 -0.55 -28.96
C ALA A 124 -34.85 0.16 -27.59
N LEU A 125 -35.99 0.17 -26.89
CA LEU A 125 -36.13 0.81 -25.57
C LEU A 125 -35.30 0.11 -24.49
N ILE A 126 -35.26 -1.23 -24.47
CA ILE A 126 -34.51 -1.99 -23.46
C ILE A 126 -32.99 -1.83 -23.66
N VAL A 127 -32.52 -1.84 -24.90
CA VAL A 127 -31.09 -1.70 -25.22
C VAL A 127 -30.58 -0.32 -24.85
N ALA A 128 -31.36 0.73 -25.13
CA ALA A 128 -30.92 2.09 -24.91
C ALA A 128 -31.17 2.63 -23.48
N GLY A 129 -32.23 2.18 -22.79
CA GLY A 129 -32.64 2.74 -21.49
C GLY A 129 -33.01 1.73 -20.41
N GLY A 130 -32.82 0.44 -20.67
CA GLY A 130 -33.11 -0.63 -19.72
C GLY A 130 -34.60 -0.78 -19.39
N ILE A 131 -34.88 -1.44 -18.27
CA ILE A 131 -36.25 -1.84 -17.90
C ILE A 131 -37.21 -0.67 -17.64
N ARG A 132 -36.71 0.44 -17.08
CA ARG A 132 -37.55 1.61 -16.77
C ARG A 132 -38.08 2.27 -18.05
N LEU A 133 -37.22 2.37 -19.06
CA LEU A 133 -37.60 2.97 -20.34
C LEU A 133 -38.47 2.04 -21.17
N LEU A 134 -38.27 0.72 -21.05
CA LEU A 134 -39.19 -0.26 -21.63
C LEU A 134 -40.63 -0.05 -21.15
N LEU A 135 -40.82 0.11 -19.83
CA LEU A 135 -42.15 0.27 -19.23
C LEU A 135 -42.78 1.62 -19.61
N THR A 136 -42.04 2.71 -19.42
CA THR A 136 -42.55 4.07 -19.70
C THR A 136 -42.75 4.31 -21.20
N GLY A 137 -41.85 3.83 -22.05
CA GLY A 137 -41.96 3.91 -23.50
C GLY A 137 -43.15 3.11 -24.05
N ASN A 138 -43.33 1.85 -23.64
CA ASN A 138 -44.52 1.08 -24.05
C ASN A 138 -45.82 1.70 -23.51
N ALA A 139 -45.82 2.25 -22.29
CA ALA A 139 -46.97 2.99 -21.78
C ALA A 139 -47.30 4.22 -22.65
N THR A 140 -46.29 4.98 -23.10
CA THR A 140 -46.52 6.11 -24.02
C THR A 140 -47.04 5.66 -25.38
N LEU A 141 -46.54 4.57 -25.94
CA LEU A 141 -47.04 4.01 -27.19
C LEU A 141 -48.52 3.59 -27.07
N ILE A 142 -48.88 2.89 -25.99
CA ILE A 142 -50.25 2.44 -25.75
C ILE A 142 -51.17 3.64 -25.55
N ALA A 143 -50.77 4.63 -24.75
CA ALA A 143 -51.54 5.84 -24.49
C ALA A 143 -51.82 6.65 -25.77
N VAL A 144 -50.82 6.85 -26.62
CA VAL A 144 -50.97 7.57 -27.90
C VAL A 144 -51.91 6.81 -28.84
N SER A 145 -51.73 5.50 -28.94
CA SER A 145 -52.60 4.63 -29.77
C SER A 145 -54.06 4.69 -29.31
N PHE A 146 -54.29 4.68 -28.00
CA PHE A 146 -55.62 4.77 -27.38
C PHE A 146 -56.29 6.12 -27.62
N ILE A 147 -55.55 7.22 -27.46
CA ILE A 147 -56.05 8.59 -27.70
C ILE A 147 -56.47 8.76 -29.17
N LEU A 148 -55.64 8.34 -30.11
CA LEU A 148 -55.96 8.45 -31.55
C LEU A 148 -57.17 7.60 -31.93
N SER A 149 -57.28 6.38 -31.38
CA SER A 149 -58.42 5.50 -31.61
C SER A 149 -59.73 6.06 -31.05
N SER A 150 -59.65 6.83 -29.95
CA SER A 150 -60.80 7.49 -29.34
C SER A 150 -61.30 8.69 -30.15
N ILE A 151 -60.40 9.42 -30.83
CA ILE A 151 -60.73 10.60 -31.65
C ILE A 151 -61.25 10.20 -33.03
N PHE A 152 -60.58 9.26 -33.71
CA PHE A 152 -60.84 8.91 -35.11
C PHE A 152 -61.62 7.60 -35.30
N GLY A 153 -61.91 6.89 -34.21
CA GLY A 153 -62.57 5.59 -34.20
C GLY A 153 -61.61 4.41 -34.25
N PHE A 154 -62.00 3.31 -33.61
CA PHE A 154 -61.22 2.08 -33.52
C PHE A 154 -61.57 1.12 -34.66
N LYS A 155 -60.57 0.71 -35.44
CA LYS A 155 -60.69 -0.34 -36.46
C LYS A 155 -59.67 -1.43 -36.14
N PHE A 156 -60.14 -2.66 -36.04
CA PHE A 156 -59.31 -3.83 -35.77
C PHE A 156 -59.42 -4.82 -36.93
N VAL A 157 -58.30 -5.06 -37.61
CA VAL A 157 -58.23 -6.03 -38.70
C VAL A 157 -57.56 -7.31 -38.20
N GLN A 158 -58.34 -8.38 -38.03
CA GLN A 158 -57.86 -9.61 -37.42
C GLN A 158 -56.81 -10.35 -38.27
N HIS A 159 -56.91 -10.25 -39.60
CA HIS A 159 -56.02 -10.96 -40.54
C HIS A 159 -55.35 -10.00 -41.52
N ALA A 160 -54.02 -9.88 -41.43
CA ALA A 160 -53.21 -9.28 -42.48
C ALA A 160 -53.02 -10.27 -43.64
N PRO A 161 -52.93 -9.81 -44.89
CA PRO A 161 -52.42 -10.60 -46.00
C PRO A 161 -51.06 -11.21 -45.64
N LEU A 162 -50.82 -12.45 -46.08
CA LEU A 162 -49.60 -13.20 -45.79
C LEU A 162 -48.34 -12.41 -46.19
N VAL A 163 -48.39 -11.72 -47.33
CA VAL A 163 -47.29 -10.91 -47.86
C VAL A 163 -46.89 -9.77 -46.90
N VAL A 164 -47.87 -9.11 -46.27
CA VAL A 164 -47.62 -8.02 -45.31
C VAL A 164 -47.02 -8.59 -44.02
N SER A 165 -47.53 -9.71 -43.53
CA SER A 165 -46.99 -10.36 -42.34
C SER A 165 -45.54 -10.80 -42.55
N ILE A 166 -45.23 -11.40 -43.71
CA ILE A 166 -43.86 -11.78 -44.09
C ILE A 166 -42.95 -10.55 -44.17
N ALA A 167 -43.41 -9.45 -44.74
CA ALA A 167 -42.62 -8.22 -44.85
C ALA A 167 -42.23 -7.65 -43.47
N TYR A 168 -43.17 -7.60 -42.52
CA TYR A 168 -42.86 -7.21 -41.14
C TYR A 168 -41.92 -8.21 -40.46
N SER A 169 -42.13 -9.52 -40.66
CA SER A 169 -41.26 -10.55 -40.05
C SER A 169 -39.81 -10.42 -40.53
N ILE A 170 -39.59 -10.27 -41.85
CA ILE A 170 -38.25 -10.04 -42.41
C ILE A 170 -37.63 -8.76 -41.84
N GLY A 171 -38.41 -7.66 -41.79
CA GLY A 171 -37.96 -6.40 -41.23
C GLY A 171 -37.51 -6.50 -39.77
N THR A 172 -38.29 -7.18 -38.93
CA THR A 172 -37.94 -7.41 -37.52
C THR A 172 -36.70 -8.28 -37.36
N MET A 173 -36.55 -9.34 -38.17
CA MET A 173 -35.40 -10.23 -38.13
C MET A 173 -34.11 -9.50 -38.50
N VAL A 174 -34.14 -8.70 -39.56
CA VAL A 174 -32.99 -7.87 -39.98
C VAL A 174 -32.62 -6.87 -38.88
N PHE A 175 -33.62 -6.17 -38.32
CA PHE A 175 -33.39 -5.22 -37.24
C PHE A 175 -32.76 -5.87 -36.00
N LEU A 176 -33.33 -6.98 -35.51
CA LEU A 176 -32.80 -7.68 -34.33
C LEU A 176 -31.38 -8.19 -34.57
N SER A 177 -31.08 -8.69 -35.77
CA SER A 177 -29.74 -9.17 -36.13
C SER A 177 -28.71 -8.05 -36.14
N VAL A 178 -29.03 -6.91 -36.75
CA VAL A 178 -28.11 -5.77 -36.79
C VAL A 178 -27.95 -5.14 -35.42
N ALA A 179 -29.03 -4.99 -34.65
CA ALA A 179 -28.95 -4.45 -33.30
C ALA A 179 -28.14 -5.36 -32.37
N ALA A 180 -28.30 -6.69 -32.47
CA ALA A 180 -27.48 -7.65 -31.74
C ALA A 180 -25.98 -7.54 -32.08
N TYR A 181 -25.64 -7.36 -33.37
CA TYR A 181 -24.26 -7.15 -33.82
C TYR A 181 -23.62 -5.91 -33.18
N TYR A 182 -24.32 -4.77 -33.18
CA TYR A 182 -23.82 -3.54 -32.55
C TYR A 182 -23.67 -3.67 -31.03
N ILE A 183 -24.63 -4.33 -30.36
CA ILE A 183 -24.55 -4.60 -28.92
C ILE A 183 -23.32 -5.46 -28.59
N HIS A 184 -23.04 -6.49 -29.39
CA HIS A 184 -21.88 -7.35 -29.19
C HIS A 184 -20.55 -6.57 -29.31
N ILE A 185 -20.42 -5.71 -30.33
CA ILE A 185 -19.23 -4.85 -30.49
C ILE A 185 -19.07 -3.92 -29.30
N GLN A 186 -20.15 -3.27 -28.87
CA GLN A 186 -20.13 -2.36 -27.72
C GLN A 186 -19.73 -3.09 -26.42
N ALA A 187 -20.26 -4.29 -26.19
CA ALA A 187 -19.93 -5.10 -25.03
C ALA A 187 -18.44 -5.48 -25.01
N ASN A 188 -17.88 -5.92 -26.14
CA ASN A 188 -16.46 -6.26 -26.24
C ASN A 188 -15.56 -5.04 -26.04
N MET A 189 -15.92 -3.88 -26.59
CA MET A 189 -15.18 -2.64 -26.38
C MET A 189 -15.18 -2.20 -24.91
N LEU A 190 -16.35 -2.26 -24.26
CA LEU A 190 -16.47 -1.95 -22.83
C LEU A 190 -15.65 -2.92 -21.97
N TYR A 191 -15.67 -4.21 -22.32
CA TYR A 191 -14.88 -5.23 -21.65
C TYR A 191 -13.38 -4.96 -21.77
N ASN A 192 -12.90 -4.65 -22.98
CA ASN A 192 -11.48 -4.33 -23.22
C ASN A 192 -11.05 -3.05 -22.52
N ALA A 193 -11.87 -1.98 -22.58
CA ALA A 193 -11.59 -0.73 -21.87
C ALA A 193 -11.52 -0.94 -20.36
N LYS A 194 -12.40 -1.80 -19.79
CA LYS A 194 -12.36 -2.16 -18.38
C LYS A 194 -11.06 -2.87 -18.02
N GLN A 195 -10.64 -3.86 -18.82
CA GLN A 195 -9.37 -4.57 -18.59
C GLN A 195 -8.17 -3.64 -18.65
N GLU A 196 -8.16 -2.68 -19.58
CA GLU A 196 -7.06 -1.73 -19.71
C GLU A 196 -6.94 -0.84 -18.46
N ILE A 197 -8.06 -0.35 -17.93
CA ILE A 197 -8.09 0.43 -16.68
C ILE A 197 -7.58 -0.41 -15.50
N GLU A 198 -8.03 -1.67 -15.38
CA GLU A 198 -7.57 -2.58 -14.32
C GLU A 198 -6.05 -2.84 -14.41
N CYS A 199 -5.53 -3.02 -15.64
CA CYS A 199 -4.09 -3.20 -15.87
C CYS A 199 -3.29 -1.94 -15.50
N GLN A 200 -3.76 -0.76 -15.88
CA GLN A 200 -3.12 0.52 -15.53
C GLN A 200 -3.10 0.75 -14.01
N GLN A 201 -4.21 0.48 -13.33
CA GLN A 201 -4.27 0.56 -11.86
C GLN A 201 -3.32 -0.43 -11.19
N SER A 202 -3.26 -1.67 -11.69
CA SER A 202 -2.33 -2.69 -11.18
C SER A 202 -0.87 -2.24 -11.31
N ARG A 203 -0.47 -1.74 -12.49
CA ARG A 203 0.89 -1.22 -12.73
C ARG A 203 1.21 -0.01 -11.84
N ALA A 204 0.26 0.91 -11.67
CA ALA A 204 0.43 2.05 -10.79
C ALA A 204 0.66 1.59 -9.34
N ASN A 205 -0.15 0.64 -8.84
CA ASN A 205 0.02 0.06 -7.51
C ASN A 205 1.35 -0.68 -7.34
N GLU A 206 1.80 -1.41 -8.37
CA GLU A 206 3.10 -2.10 -8.33
C GLU A 206 4.27 -1.11 -8.27
N LEU A 207 4.25 -0.08 -9.12
CA LEU A 207 5.27 0.98 -9.10
C LEU A 207 5.29 1.68 -7.75
N ALA A 208 4.10 1.97 -7.23
CA ALA A 208 3.93 2.58 -5.93
C ALA A 208 4.53 1.71 -4.81
N LEU A 209 4.22 0.41 -4.77
CA LEU A 209 4.83 -0.55 -3.83
C LEU A 209 6.37 -0.65 -3.96
N LYS A 210 6.92 -0.47 -5.15
CA LYS A 210 8.38 -0.38 -5.33
C LYS A 210 8.94 0.92 -4.75
N MET A 211 8.24 2.04 -4.94
CA MET A 211 8.63 3.34 -4.39
C MET A 211 8.51 3.42 -2.87
N SER A 212 7.58 2.67 -2.25
CA SER A 212 7.39 2.69 -0.79
C SER A 212 8.64 2.22 -0.02
N LYS A 213 9.52 1.42 -0.63
CA LYS A 213 10.80 1.01 -0.04
C LYS A 213 11.81 2.15 0.11
N TYR A 214 11.62 3.24 -0.64
CA TYR A 214 12.52 4.41 -0.66
C TYR A 214 11.92 5.63 0.04
N LEU A 215 10.68 5.53 0.51
CA LEU A 215 9.97 6.60 1.18
C LEU A 215 9.69 6.19 2.62
N ALA A 216 9.82 7.14 3.55
CA ALA A 216 9.36 6.92 4.91
C ALA A 216 7.85 6.53 4.88
N PRO A 217 7.41 5.52 5.66
CA PRO A 217 6.02 5.03 5.63
C PRO A 217 4.95 6.13 5.76
N GLN A 218 5.28 7.20 6.46
CA GLN A 218 4.46 8.39 6.71
C GLN A 218 4.22 9.20 5.43
N VAL A 219 5.25 9.37 4.61
CA VAL A 219 5.19 10.10 3.33
C VAL A 219 4.35 9.28 2.34
N TRP A 220 4.60 7.98 2.28
CA TRP A 220 3.82 7.04 1.48
C TRP A 220 2.32 7.10 1.82
N GLN A 221 1.94 6.94 3.08
CA GLN A 221 0.52 6.96 3.48
C GLN A 221 -0.16 8.30 3.16
N THR A 222 0.57 9.41 3.27
CA THR A 222 0.03 10.74 2.98
C THR A 222 -0.22 10.94 1.48
N ILE A 223 0.73 10.54 0.63
CA ILE A 223 0.60 10.64 -0.84
C ILE A 223 -0.57 9.80 -1.35
N PHE A 224 -0.72 8.56 -0.87
CA PHE A 224 -1.74 7.62 -1.37
C PHE A 224 -3.13 7.83 -0.79
N SER A 225 -3.24 8.45 0.39
CA SER A 225 -4.56 8.78 0.96
C SER A 225 -5.21 10.00 0.30
N GLY A 226 -4.49 10.75 -0.53
CA GLY A 226 -4.98 11.96 -1.20
C GLY A 226 -5.33 13.10 -0.23
N LYS A 227 -4.93 12.99 1.05
CA LYS A 227 -5.36 13.90 2.11
C LYS A 227 -4.55 15.18 2.21
N LYS A 228 -3.36 15.27 1.59
CA LYS A 228 -2.50 16.46 1.62
C LYS A 228 -1.56 16.52 0.42
N ASP A 229 -1.41 17.71 -0.15
CA ASP A 229 -0.23 18.04 -0.95
C ASP A 229 1.01 18.00 -0.05
N VAL A 230 2.15 17.53 -0.59
CA VAL A 230 3.45 17.50 0.10
C VAL A 230 3.97 18.93 0.23
N ALA A 231 3.32 19.74 1.07
CA ALA A 231 3.77 21.08 1.41
C ALA A 231 4.90 21.01 2.46
N LEU A 232 5.74 22.05 2.48
CA LEU A 232 6.70 22.35 3.55
C LEU A 232 5.94 22.73 4.83
N GLU A 233 5.30 21.76 5.46
CA GLU A 233 4.71 21.91 6.78
C GLU A 233 5.64 21.30 7.83
N THR A 234 6.03 22.12 8.80
CA THR A 234 6.80 21.70 9.96
C THR A 234 6.01 21.97 11.23
N GLN A 235 6.10 21.09 12.21
CA GLN A 235 5.42 21.21 13.49
C GLN A 235 6.42 21.03 14.64
N ARG A 236 6.30 21.82 15.69
CA ARG A 236 7.09 21.64 16.91
C ARG A 236 6.40 20.64 17.83
N LYS A 237 7.01 19.47 18.06
CA LYS A 237 6.47 18.39 18.90
C LYS A 237 7.49 17.91 19.92
N LYS A 238 7.01 17.39 21.05
CA LYS A 238 7.86 16.74 22.05
C LYS A 238 8.02 15.28 21.68
N LEU A 239 9.20 14.90 21.21
CA LEU A 239 9.50 13.59 20.64
C LEU A 239 10.53 12.86 21.49
N VAL A 240 10.56 11.53 21.37
CA VAL A 240 11.63 10.69 21.91
C VAL A 240 12.51 10.29 20.74
N VAL A 241 13.79 10.60 20.83
CA VAL A 241 14.77 10.39 19.77
C VAL A 241 15.74 9.31 20.21
N PHE A 242 15.98 8.36 19.32
CA PHE A 242 16.87 7.22 19.48
C PHE A 242 17.95 7.26 18.40
N PHE A 243 19.19 7.07 18.82
CA PHE A 243 20.31 6.76 17.94
C PHE A 243 20.94 5.44 18.35
N SER A 244 21.34 4.64 17.37
CA SER A 244 22.26 3.52 17.57
C SER A 244 23.36 3.54 16.54
N ASP A 245 24.50 2.96 16.89
CA ASP A 245 25.66 2.82 16.03
C ASP A 245 26.40 1.52 16.33
N ILE A 246 27.17 1.00 15.37
CA ILE A 246 27.95 -0.21 15.55
C ILE A 246 29.34 0.17 16.08
N LYS A 247 29.70 -0.35 17.26
CA LYS A 247 31.01 -0.09 17.84
C LYS A 247 32.09 -0.81 17.04
N GLY A 248 33.11 -0.07 16.61
CA GLY A 248 34.25 -0.61 15.86
C GLY A 248 33.96 -0.91 14.39
N PHE A 249 32.85 -0.38 13.83
CA PHE A 249 32.47 -0.65 12.45
C PHE A 249 33.54 -0.27 11.43
N THR A 250 34.22 0.87 11.59
CA THR A 250 35.30 1.29 10.69
C THR A 250 36.44 0.28 10.62
N GLN A 251 36.84 -0.29 11.77
CA GLN A 251 37.89 -1.29 11.80
C GLN A 251 37.41 -2.60 11.15
N LEU A 252 36.14 -2.98 11.40
CA LEU A 252 35.55 -4.15 10.77
C LEU A 252 35.42 -3.98 9.24
N SER A 253 35.09 -2.79 8.76
CA SER A 253 34.96 -2.53 7.32
C SER A 253 36.28 -2.60 6.57
N ASP A 254 37.40 -2.38 7.26
CA ASP A 254 38.75 -2.54 6.70
C ASP A 254 39.20 -4.01 6.66
N GLU A 255 38.66 -4.86 7.55
CA GLU A 255 39.03 -6.28 7.68
C GLU A 255 38.18 -7.22 6.80
N LEU A 256 36.93 -6.84 6.50
CA LEU A 256 35.99 -7.68 5.75
C LEU A 256 35.96 -7.36 4.24
N GLU A 257 35.68 -8.39 3.43
CA GLU A 257 35.35 -8.19 2.02
C GLU A 257 34.06 -7.37 1.86
N PRO A 258 33.97 -6.45 0.88
CA PRO A 258 32.81 -5.56 0.70
C PRO A 258 31.47 -6.29 0.59
N GLU A 259 31.44 -7.45 -0.06
CA GLU A 259 30.24 -8.27 -0.23
C GLU A 259 29.74 -8.81 1.11
N VAL A 260 30.64 -9.33 1.94
CA VAL A 260 30.34 -9.87 3.27
C VAL A 260 29.89 -8.75 4.22
N LEU A 261 30.58 -7.61 4.17
CA LEU A 261 30.21 -6.42 4.95
C LEU A 261 28.80 -5.94 4.56
N THR A 262 28.48 -5.91 3.28
CA THR A 262 27.17 -5.48 2.76
C THR A 262 26.06 -6.42 3.20
N GLU A 263 26.28 -7.74 3.13
CA GLU A 263 25.31 -8.73 3.60
C GLU A 263 25.06 -8.59 5.11
N LEU A 264 26.13 -8.47 5.89
CA LEU A 264 26.07 -8.30 7.34
C LEU A 264 25.30 -7.03 7.71
N LEU A 265 25.64 -5.89 7.08
CA LEU A 265 25.03 -4.60 7.37
C LEU A 265 23.54 -4.61 6.99
N ASN A 266 23.19 -5.15 5.82
CA ASN A 266 21.79 -5.26 5.41
C ASN A 266 20.98 -6.15 6.37
N GLN A 267 21.57 -7.26 6.84
CA GLN A 267 20.91 -8.12 7.82
C GLN A 267 20.69 -7.39 9.15
N TYR A 268 21.71 -6.69 9.65
CA TYR A 268 21.61 -5.86 10.85
C TYR A 268 20.51 -4.81 10.72
N LEU A 269 20.55 -4.00 9.66
CA LEU A 269 19.58 -2.93 9.43
C LEU A 269 18.15 -3.48 9.32
N THR A 270 17.97 -4.60 8.59
CA THR A 270 16.65 -5.25 8.44
C THR A 270 16.08 -5.66 9.79
N ASP A 271 16.84 -6.41 10.59
CA ASP A 271 16.39 -6.92 11.88
C ASP A 271 16.11 -5.78 12.88
N MET A 272 16.94 -4.74 12.90
CA MET A 272 16.73 -3.57 13.76
C MET A 272 15.51 -2.76 13.32
N CYS A 273 15.29 -2.60 12.01
CA CYS A 273 14.09 -1.95 11.48
C CYS A 273 12.82 -2.69 11.84
N ASP A 274 12.82 -4.02 11.75
CA ASP A 274 11.66 -4.85 12.11
C ASP A 274 11.31 -4.69 13.60
N ILE A 275 12.32 -4.65 14.48
CA ILE A 275 12.13 -4.37 15.90
C ILE A 275 11.58 -2.95 16.10
N ALA A 276 12.13 -1.96 15.41
CA ALA A 276 11.68 -0.56 15.52
C ALA A 276 10.20 -0.42 15.15
N LEU A 277 9.79 -0.99 14.01
CA LEU A 277 8.42 -0.95 13.52
C LEU A 277 7.46 -1.70 14.46
N LYS A 278 7.87 -2.85 15.00
CA LYS A 278 7.07 -3.62 15.96
C LYS A 278 6.75 -2.83 17.24
N HIS A 279 7.67 -1.97 17.67
CA HIS A 279 7.46 -1.11 18.84
C HIS A 279 6.76 0.22 18.50
N GLY A 280 6.48 0.51 17.22
CA GLY A 280 5.85 1.74 16.76
C GLY A 280 6.81 2.91 16.58
N GLY A 281 8.11 2.64 16.40
CA GLY A 281 9.10 3.66 16.09
C GLY A 281 9.01 4.11 14.64
N THR A 282 9.22 5.41 14.42
CA THR A 282 9.38 5.99 13.09
C THR A 282 10.86 6.03 12.73
N ILE A 283 11.26 5.25 11.72
CA ILE A 283 12.62 5.26 11.17
C ILE A 283 12.77 6.54 10.33
N ASP A 284 13.73 7.39 10.70
CA ASP A 284 14.04 8.63 9.98
C ASP A 284 15.00 8.33 8.82
N LYS A 285 16.22 7.88 9.15
CA LYS A 285 17.25 7.55 8.17
C LYS A 285 18.33 6.64 8.74
N PHE A 286 19.09 6.06 7.81
CA PHE A 286 20.38 5.42 8.07
C PHE A 286 21.51 6.41 7.82
N ILE A 287 22.54 6.39 8.66
CA ILE A 287 23.73 7.22 8.53
C ILE A 287 24.94 6.29 8.60
N GLY A 288 25.28 5.65 7.46
CA GLY A 288 26.25 4.55 7.46
C GLY A 288 25.70 3.34 8.21
N ASP A 289 26.38 2.95 9.28
CA ASP A 289 25.98 1.90 10.24
C ASP A 289 25.07 2.39 11.36
N SER A 290 24.85 3.71 11.47
CA SER A 290 23.97 4.28 12.49
C SER A 290 22.49 4.28 12.06
N LEU A 291 21.59 4.06 13.02
CA LEU A 291 20.15 4.21 12.86
C LEU A 291 19.63 5.41 13.65
N MET A 292 18.77 6.21 13.01
CA MET A 292 18.03 7.29 13.65
C MET A 292 16.53 6.97 13.65
N ILE A 293 15.95 6.90 14.84
CA ILE A 293 14.53 6.55 15.05
C ILE A 293 13.91 7.59 16.00
N PHE A 294 12.63 7.90 15.83
CA PHE A 294 11.89 8.70 16.80
C PHE A 294 10.48 8.18 17.07
N PHE A 295 9.94 8.60 18.21
CA PHE A 295 8.57 8.33 18.65
C PHE A 295 7.83 9.63 18.93
N GLY A 296 6.51 9.61 18.74
CA GLY A 296 5.61 10.73 18.97
C GLY A 296 5.11 11.43 17.70
N ASP A 297 5.51 10.94 16.52
CA ASP A 297 5.00 11.39 15.22
C ASP A 297 5.16 10.24 14.18
N PRO A 298 4.16 9.96 13.31
CA PRO A 298 2.91 10.71 13.08
C PRO A 298 1.84 10.44 14.14
N THR A 299 1.98 9.34 14.87
CA THR A 299 1.10 8.92 15.95
C THR A 299 1.85 9.00 17.28
N SER A 300 1.11 9.34 18.34
CA SER A 300 1.63 9.41 19.71
C SER A 300 0.54 8.93 20.66
N GLU A 301 0.93 8.13 21.66
CA GLU A 301 0.08 7.77 22.80
C GLU A 301 0.39 8.62 24.04
N GLY A 302 1.11 9.73 23.83
CA GLY A 302 1.63 10.59 24.87
C GLY A 302 3.10 10.30 25.17
N THR A 303 3.85 11.35 25.52
CA THR A 303 5.31 11.31 25.64
C THR A 303 5.82 10.23 26.62
N LYS A 304 5.06 9.91 27.69
CA LYS A 304 5.44 8.85 28.63
C LYS A 304 5.37 7.46 27.98
N ALA A 305 4.28 7.16 27.26
CA ALA A 305 4.11 5.89 26.56
C ALA A 305 5.13 5.75 25.43
N ASP A 306 5.36 6.82 24.67
CA ASP A 306 6.36 6.87 23.60
C ASP A 306 7.77 6.61 24.14
N ALA A 307 8.14 7.18 25.30
CA ALA A 307 9.43 6.93 25.95
C ALA A 307 9.57 5.48 26.42
N GLN A 308 8.50 4.91 26.99
CA GLN A 308 8.48 3.49 27.40
C GLN A 308 8.65 2.56 26.21
N LYS A 309 7.95 2.81 25.10
CA LYS A 309 8.07 2.03 23.86
C LYS A 309 9.47 2.13 23.26
N CYS A 310 10.04 3.33 23.22
CA CYS A 310 11.39 3.57 22.72
C CYS A 310 12.45 2.83 23.53
N VAL A 311 12.36 2.84 24.86
CA VAL A 311 13.32 2.13 25.73
C VAL A 311 13.10 0.62 25.64
N ALA A 312 11.86 0.15 25.54
CA ALA A 312 11.56 -1.25 25.30
C ALA A 312 12.14 -1.75 23.96
N MET A 313 12.03 -0.93 22.91
CA MET A 313 12.66 -1.18 21.61
C MET A 313 14.18 -1.30 21.75
N ALA A 314 14.84 -0.35 22.43
CA ALA A 314 16.28 -0.38 22.64
C ALA A 314 16.75 -1.65 23.40
N ILE A 315 16.00 -2.06 24.44
CA ILE A 315 16.28 -3.31 25.16
C ILE A 315 16.11 -4.52 24.23
N ALA A 316 15.07 -4.54 23.40
CA ALA A 316 14.82 -5.61 22.43
C ALA A 316 15.93 -5.70 21.36
N MET A 317 16.37 -4.56 20.81
CA MET A 317 17.51 -4.46 19.89
C MET A 317 18.79 -5.00 20.53
N ARG A 318 19.07 -4.62 21.79
CA ARG A 318 20.21 -5.14 22.55
C ARG A 318 20.16 -6.66 22.73
N LYS A 319 18.99 -7.21 23.07
CA LYS A 319 18.78 -8.67 23.21
C LYS A 319 18.96 -9.37 21.85
N HIS A 320 18.38 -8.83 20.78
CA HIS A 320 18.46 -9.40 19.43
C HIS A 320 19.87 -9.36 18.85
N MET A 321 20.67 -8.35 19.19
CA MET A 321 22.08 -8.27 18.81
C MET A 321 22.87 -9.50 19.26
N LYS A 322 22.56 -10.08 20.41
CA LYS A 322 23.21 -11.32 20.88
C LYS A 322 22.90 -12.51 19.97
N VAL A 323 21.68 -12.59 19.45
CA VAL A 323 21.27 -13.63 18.48
C VAL A 323 22.03 -13.46 17.17
N LEU A 324 22.18 -12.22 16.69
CA LEU A 324 22.96 -11.92 15.50
C LEU A 324 24.44 -12.26 15.67
N GLN A 325 25.04 -11.94 16.82
CA GLN A 325 26.43 -12.30 17.13
C GLN A 325 26.64 -13.82 17.08
N GLN A 326 25.75 -14.61 17.67
CA GLN A 326 25.83 -16.08 17.63
C GLN A 326 25.75 -16.61 16.19
N LYS A 327 24.81 -16.08 15.41
CA LYS A 327 24.66 -16.45 14.00
C LYS A 327 25.91 -16.14 13.19
N TRP A 328 26.45 -14.93 13.30
CA TRP A 328 27.66 -14.52 12.58
C TRP A 328 28.90 -15.28 13.05
N SER A 329 29.00 -15.60 14.34
CA SER A 329 30.06 -16.45 14.88
C SER A 329 30.06 -17.84 14.21
N SER A 330 28.88 -18.45 14.05
CA SER A 330 28.75 -19.73 13.31
C SER A 330 29.12 -19.64 11.82
N GLN A 331 29.12 -18.43 11.25
CA GLN A 331 29.50 -18.15 9.87
C GLN A 331 30.99 -17.76 9.74
N GLY A 332 31.76 -17.83 10.84
CA GLY A 332 33.20 -17.59 10.85
C GLY A 332 33.61 -16.16 11.20
N ILE A 333 32.67 -15.28 11.53
CA ILE A 333 32.97 -13.90 11.94
C ILE A 333 33.36 -13.91 13.42
N LYS A 334 34.67 -13.78 13.69
CA LYS A 334 35.23 -13.92 15.04
C LYS A 334 35.04 -12.68 15.91
N THR A 335 34.92 -11.50 15.30
CA THR A 335 34.76 -10.23 16.02
C THR A 335 33.28 -9.98 16.28
N PRO A 336 32.81 -10.03 17.55
CA PRO A 336 31.40 -9.84 17.85
C PRO A 336 31.02 -8.36 17.67
N LEU A 337 30.06 -8.11 16.78
CA LEU A 337 29.52 -6.78 16.59
C LEU A 337 28.62 -6.36 17.74
N GLN A 338 28.89 -5.17 18.26
CA GLN A 338 28.15 -4.61 19.39
C GLN A 338 27.56 -3.27 19.00
N ILE A 339 26.38 -2.97 19.53
CA ILE A 339 25.71 -1.70 19.31
C ILE A 339 25.78 -0.84 20.56
N ARG A 340 25.93 0.46 20.37
CA ARG A 340 25.79 1.47 21.42
C ARG A 340 24.58 2.33 21.11
N MET A 341 23.88 2.82 22.13
CA MET A 341 22.58 3.45 21.96
C MET A 341 22.41 4.67 22.86
N GLY A 342 21.76 5.70 22.33
CA GLY A 342 21.48 6.95 23.02
C GLY A 342 20.04 7.39 22.83
N ILE A 343 19.37 7.78 23.93
CA ILE A 343 17.96 8.18 23.91
C ILE A 343 17.77 9.51 24.63
N ASN A 344 17.08 10.43 23.97
CA ASN A 344 16.70 11.71 24.54
C ASN A 344 15.21 12.02 24.30
N THR A 345 14.59 12.81 25.17
CA THR A 345 13.22 13.28 25.01
C THR A 345 13.17 14.80 25.08
N GLY A 346 12.66 15.44 24.02
CA GLY A 346 12.63 16.89 23.98
C GLY A 346 11.84 17.46 22.80
N TYR A 347 11.69 18.78 22.78
CA TYR A 347 10.97 19.48 21.72
C TYR A 347 11.83 19.58 20.46
N CYS A 348 11.37 18.93 19.39
CA CYS A 348 11.97 18.96 18.06
C CYS A 348 10.98 19.56 17.05
N THR A 349 11.50 19.99 15.91
CA THR A 349 10.68 20.36 14.76
C THR A 349 10.63 19.17 13.82
N VAL A 350 9.45 18.64 13.54
CA VAL A 350 9.20 17.51 12.63
C VAL A 350 8.49 17.99 11.38
N GLY A 351 8.83 17.45 10.22
CA GLY A 351 8.16 17.77 8.97
C GLY A 351 8.99 17.44 7.73
N ASN A 352 8.55 17.94 6.59
CA ASN A 352 9.31 17.83 5.34
C ASN A 352 10.42 18.90 5.33
N PHE A 353 11.68 18.47 5.31
CA PHE A 353 12.85 19.35 5.17
C PHE A 353 13.62 19.02 3.89
N GLY A 354 14.17 20.03 3.22
CA GLY A 354 14.98 19.84 2.01
C GLY A 354 14.78 20.91 0.96
N ALA A 355 15.13 20.58 -0.28
CA ALA A 355 14.89 21.40 -1.46
C ALA A 355 13.71 20.84 -2.26
N GLU A 356 13.13 21.64 -3.15
CA GLU A 356 11.97 21.23 -3.97
C GLU A 356 12.18 19.89 -4.70
N GLN A 357 13.41 19.61 -5.14
CA GLN A 357 13.76 18.36 -5.82
C GLN A 357 14.04 17.18 -4.88
N ARG A 358 14.30 17.43 -3.58
CA ARG A 358 14.68 16.41 -2.60
C ARG A 358 14.23 16.82 -1.21
N MET A 359 13.13 16.20 -0.76
CA MET A 359 12.52 16.42 0.54
C MET A 359 12.62 15.15 1.37
N ASP A 360 13.06 15.27 2.62
CA ASP A 360 13.11 14.20 3.61
C ASP A 360 12.13 14.55 4.74
N TYR A 361 11.26 13.61 5.13
CA TYR A 361 10.46 13.75 6.34
C TYR A 361 11.32 13.39 7.54
N THR A 362 11.71 14.38 8.34
CA THR A 362 12.75 14.20 9.37
C THR A 362 12.51 15.14 10.55
N ILE A 363 13.28 14.95 11.62
CA ILE A 363 13.27 15.81 12.80
C ILE A 363 14.54 16.64 12.90
N VAL A 364 14.38 17.91 13.27
CA VAL A 364 15.50 18.85 13.46
C VAL A 364 15.38 19.50 14.82
N GLY A 365 16.49 19.56 15.56
CA GLY A 365 16.53 20.27 16.84
C GLY A 365 17.77 19.95 17.67
N LYS A 366 17.99 20.77 18.70
CA LYS A 366 19.08 20.57 19.67
C LYS A 366 18.97 19.21 20.38
N GLU A 367 17.75 18.76 20.61
CA GLU A 367 17.43 17.52 21.32
C GLU A 367 17.82 16.27 20.51
N VAL A 368 17.78 16.36 19.18
CA VAL A 368 18.27 15.31 18.27
C VAL A 368 19.79 15.13 18.45
N ASN A 369 20.52 16.25 18.48
CA ASN A 369 21.97 16.24 18.68
C ASN A 369 22.37 15.72 20.06
N LEU A 370 21.54 15.88 21.09
CA LEU A 370 21.80 15.29 22.41
C LEU A 370 21.70 13.76 22.36
N ALA A 371 20.67 13.21 21.71
CA ALA A 371 20.54 11.75 21.55
C ALA A 371 21.74 11.12 20.84
N SER A 372 22.18 11.71 19.73
CA SER A 372 23.38 11.24 19.00
C SER A 372 24.64 11.30 19.88
N ARG A 373 24.80 12.32 20.73
CA ARG A 373 25.98 12.39 21.62
C ARG A 373 25.91 11.41 22.79
N LEU A 374 24.72 11.12 23.29
CA LEU A 374 24.52 10.06 24.28
C LEU A 374 24.89 8.70 23.68
N GLU A 375 24.53 8.45 22.43
CA GLU A 375 24.93 7.25 21.69
C GLU A 375 26.46 7.16 21.59
N SER A 376 27.12 8.23 21.16
CA SER A 376 28.57 8.22 20.97
C SER A 376 29.36 8.04 22.27
N LEU A 377 28.79 8.43 23.41
CA LEU A 377 29.36 8.25 24.75
C LEU A 377 29.04 6.89 25.38
N ALA A 378 28.11 6.14 24.82
CA ALA A 378 27.71 4.85 25.34
C ALA A 378 28.78 3.79 25.04
N ASP A 379 29.07 2.96 26.03
CA ASP A 379 29.90 1.78 25.86
C ASP A 379 29.19 0.70 25.02
N ALA A 380 29.92 -0.36 24.69
CA ALA A 380 29.38 -1.43 23.85
C ALA A 380 28.23 -2.15 24.56
N GLY A 381 27.07 -2.27 23.89
CA GLY A 381 25.85 -2.81 24.47
C GLY A 381 25.15 -1.88 25.47
N GLU A 382 25.67 -0.66 25.67
CA GLU A 382 25.09 0.30 26.60
C GLU A 382 23.96 1.12 25.96
N ILE A 383 22.94 1.42 26.77
CA ILE A 383 21.84 2.31 26.42
C ILE A 383 21.89 3.48 27.39
N LEU A 384 22.26 4.67 26.90
CA LEU A 384 22.31 5.89 27.68
C LEU A 384 21.07 6.76 27.47
N LEU A 385 20.57 7.32 28.56
CA LEU A 385 19.39 8.18 28.60
C LEU A 385 19.72 9.57 29.14
N SER A 386 19.05 10.57 28.58
CA SER A 386 18.88 11.87 29.23
C SER A 386 18.05 11.77 30.51
N TYR A 387 18.14 12.80 31.37
CA TYR A 387 17.27 12.95 32.52
C TYR A 387 15.79 13.01 32.14
N GLU A 388 15.45 13.73 31.08
CA GLU A 388 14.09 13.88 30.58
C GLU A 388 13.48 12.51 30.27
N THR A 389 14.19 11.65 29.52
CA THR A 389 13.75 10.29 29.22
C THR A 389 13.67 9.44 30.49
N PHE A 390 14.69 9.47 31.35
CA PHE A 390 14.71 8.74 32.61
C PHE A 390 13.50 9.07 33.50
N SER A 391 13.18 10.36 33.64
CA SER A 391 12.08 10.85 34.46
C SER A 391 10.70 10.28 34.06
N LEU A 392 10.53 9.96 32.77
CA LEU A 392 9.31 9.40 32.21
C LEU A 392 9.20 7.88 32.43
N ILE A 393 10.32 7.16 32.51
CA ILE A 393 10.34 5.69 32.52
C ILE A 393 10.75 5.08 33.88
N LYS A 394 11.23 5.89 34.82
CA LYS A 394 11.84 5.45 36.09
C LYS A 394 10.98 4.49 36.89
N ASP A 395 9.66 4.54 36.74
CA ASP A 395 8.70 3.67 37.43
C ASP A 395 8.69 2.23 36.88
N THR A 396 9.12 2.05 35.62
CA THR A 396 9.01 0.78 34.87
C THR A 396 10.36 0.17 34.51
N VAL A 397 11.39 1.01 34.33
CA VAL A 397 12.72 0.59 33.89
C VAL A 397 13.74 0.95 34.97
N MET A 398 14.60 -0.01 35.30
CA MET A 398 15.70 0.21 36.23
C MET A 398 16.87 0.85 35.49
N CYS A 399 17.34 1.97 36.00
CA CYS A 399 18.48 2.70 35.43
C CYS A 399 19.55 2.91 36.50
N ARG A 400 20.80 2.88 36.09
CA ARG A 400 21.97 3.22 36.92
C ARG A 400 22.36 4.67 36.62
N ASP A 401 22.59 5.45 37.66
CA ASP A 401 23.15 6.80 37.52
C ASP A 401 24.61 6.72 37.07
N LYS A 402 24.96 7.42 35.99
CA LYS A 402 26.32 7.48 35.41
C LYS A 402 26.98 8.84 35.66
N GLY A 403 26.38 9.69 36.49
CA GLY A 403 26.86 11.02 36.81
C GLY A 403 26.51 12.05 35.73
N GLU A 404 27.26 13.14 35.71
CA GLU A 404 27.05 14.24 34.77
C GLU A 404 28.15 14.28 33.70
N ILE A 405 27.76 14.60 32.47
CA ILE A 405 28.68 14.75 31.34
C ILE A 405 28.61 16.15 30.75
N GLN A 406 29.76 16.69 30.34
CA GLN A 406 29.82 17.94 29.60
C GLN A 406 29.63 17.66 28.11
N VAL A 407 28.49 18.07 27.57
CA VAL A 407 28.13 17.86 26.17
C VAL A 407 28.35 19.14 25.37
N LYS A 408 29.10 19.07 24.25
CA LYS A 408 29.39 20.24 23.38
C LYS A 408 28.11 21.00 23.01
N GLY A 409 28.02 22.31 23.18
CA GLY A 409 26.80 23.07 22.85
C GLY A 409 25.65 22.96 23.88
N PHE A 410 25.90 22.31 25.02
CA PHE A 410 25.15 22.50 26.25
C PHE A 410 26.05 23.21 27.27
N SER A 411 25.53 24.26 27.90
CA SER A 411 26.29 25.12 28.81
C SER A 411 26.46 24.54 30.20
N ARG A 412 25.58 23.60 30.60
CA ARG A 412 25.62 22.93 31.90
C ARG A 412 25.90 21.44 31.69
N PRO A 413 26.63 20.79 32.62
CA PRO A 413 26.68 19.34 32.68
C PRO A 413 25.27 18.75 32.73
N LEU A 414 25.08 17.62 32.05
CA LEU A 414 23.79 16.93 31.99
C LEU A 414 23.91 15.58 32.68
N PRO A 415 23.00 15.23 33.60
CA PRO A 415 22.98 13.91 34.21
C PRO A 415 22.55 12.85 33.20
N ILE A 416 23.24 11.71 33.24
CA ILE A 416 23.01 10.58 32.34
C ILE A 416 22.72 9.29 33.10
N TYR A 417 21.89 8.46 32.50
CA TYR A 417 21.43 7.22 33.10
C TYR A 417 21.64 6.05 32.14
N GLN A 418 22.19 4.95 32.65
CA GLN A 418 22.34 3.70 31.91
C GLN A 418 21.13 2.80 32.16
N VAL A 419 20.51 2.26 31.10
CA VAL A 419 19.44 1.27 31.24
C VAL A 419 20.01 -0.10 31.62
N VAL A 420 19.55 -0.64 32.75
CA VAL A 420 19.87 -1.99 33.18
C VAL A 420 18.89 -2.97 32.56
N GLY A 421 17.59 -2.77 32.80
CA GLY A 421 16.51 -3.64 32.31
C GLY A 421 15.15 -3.26 32.88
N PHE A 422 14.12 -4.06 32.63
CA PHE A 422 12.80 -3.82 33.20
C PHE A 422 12.77 -4.16 34.70
N ARG A 423 12.09 -3.34 35.51
CA ARG A 423 11.98 -3.58 36.96
C ARG A 423 11.30 -4.91 37.29
N LYS A 424 10.35 -5.36 36.45
CA LYS A 424 9.65 -6.64 36.64
C LYS A 424 10.56 -7.87 36.42
N GLU A 425 11.56 -7.75 35.54
CA GLU A 425 12.51 -8.83 35.21
C GLU A 425 13.63 -8.98 36.27
N LEU A 426 13.79 -7.99 37.17
CA LEU A 426 14.87 -7.95 38.17
C LEU A 426 14.45 -8.48 39.57
N GLY A 427 13.15 -8.62 39.83
CA GLY A 427 12.61 -9.14 41.10
C GLY A 427 12.22 -10.62 41.06
N CYS A 428 12.15 -11.20 39.87
CA CYS A 428 12.16 -12.64 39.67
C CYS A 428 13.62 -13.01 39.35
N GLU A 429 14.16 -14.08 39.94
CA GLU A 429 15.39 -14.69 39.41
C GLU A 429 15.22 -14.80 37.89
N SER A 430 16.17 -14.22 37.15
CA SER A 430 15.98 -13.97 35.73
C SER A 430 15.71 -15.31 35.05
N GLY A 431 14.60 -15.39 34.29
CA GLY A 431 14.37 -16.47 33.33
C GLY A 431 15.35 -16.45 32.16
N TYR A 432 16.56 -15.93 32.40
CA TYR A 432 17.66 -15.75 31.48
C TYR A 432 18.95 -16.00 32.26
N MET A 433 19.71 -17.03 31.87
CA MET A 433 21.04 -17.31 32.41
C MET A 433 22.08 -17.12 31.31
N GLU A 434 23.15 -16.39 31.62
CA GLU A 434 24.24 -16.09 30.69
C GLU A 434 25.59 -16.30 31.37
N HIS A 435 26.44 -17.13 30.77
CA HIS A 435 27.84 -17.31 31.16
C HIS A 435 28.72 -17.26 29.92
N GLN A 436 29.74 -16.39 29.94
CA GLN A 436 30.69 -16.23 28.85
C GLN A 436 32.12 -16.23 29.39
N LEU A 437 32.94 -17.13 28.84
CA LEU A 437 34.37 -17.30 29.07
C LEU A 437 35.05 -17.51 27.71
N ASP A 438 36.38 -17.45 27.65
CA ASP A 438 37.12 -17.74 26.43
C ASP A 438 36.86 -19.19 25.97
N GLY A 439 36.22 -19.35 24.81
CA GLY A 439 35.85 -20.66 24.25
C GLY A 439 34.57 -21.30 24.82
N PHE A 440 33.88 -20.65 25.78
CA PHE A 440 32.63 -21.16 26.36
C PHE A 440 31.58 -20.05 26.46
N SER A 441 30.42 -20.25 25.84
CA SER A 441 29.27 -19.36 25.97
C SER A 441 28.00 -20.16 26.19
N MET A 442 27.29 -19.87 27.27
CA MET A 442 25.98 -20.43 27.59
C MET A 442 24.95 -19.32 27.67
N TYR A 443 23.86 -19.48 26.94
CA TYR A 443 22.69 -18.62 26.99
C TYR A 443 21.45 -19.49 27.14
N LEU A 444 20.66 -19.24 28.18
CA LEU A 444 19.41 -19.95 28.45
C LEU A 444 18.30 -18.92 28.64
N ASP A 445 17.22 -19.06 27.88
CA ASP A 445 15.98 -18.28 27.97
C ASP A 445 14.89 -19.21 28.52
N GLU A 446 14.69 -19.19 29.83
CA GLU A 446 13.76 -20.06 30.55
C GLU A 446 12.30 -19.78 30.18
N GLU A 447 11.97 -18.55 29.77
CA GLU A 447 10.61 -18.16 29.38
C GLU A 447 10.17 -18.78 28.04
N LYS A 448 11.13 -19.04 27.14
CA LYS A 448 10.87 -19.72 25.87
C LYS A 448 10.98 -21.23 25.95
N LEU A 449 11.39 -21.77 27.10
CA LEU A 449 11.61 -23.20 27.28
C LEU A 449 10.28 -23.90 27.59
N GLN A 450 9.74 -24.62 26.60
CA GLN A 450 8.50 -25.39 26.77
C GLN A 450 8.72 -26.54 27.76
N ALA A 451 7.68 -26.92 28.51
CA ALA A 451 7.78 -27.97 29.55
C ALA A 451 8.36 -29.30 29.04
N ARG A 452 8.07 -29.66 27.78
CA ARG A 452 8.58 -30.88 27.11
C ARG A 452 10.08 -30.84 26.78
N ASP A 453 10.65 -29.65 26.66
CA ASP A 453 12.04 -29.46 26.23
C ASP A 453 12.99 -29.31 27.42
N LYS A 454 12.46 -29.10 28.63
CA LYS A 454 13.25 -28.96 29.87
C LYS A 454 14.10 -30.19 30.17
N GLU A 455 13.51 -31.39 30.08
CA GLU A 455 14.25 -32.65 30.32
C GLU A 455 15.38 -32.87 29.31
N ARG A 456 15.18 -32.46 28.05
CA ARG A 456 16.20 -32.58 27.00
C ARG A 456 17.35 -31.61 27.24
N VAL A 457 17.06 -30.38 27.65
CA VAL A 457 18.08 -29.38 27.99
C VAL A 457 18.86 -29.82 29.23
N LEU A 458 18.18 -30.37 30.24
CA LEU A 458 18.86 -30.91 31.43
C LEU A 458 19.84 -32.03 31.06
N ALA A 459 19.39 -33.01 30.26
CA ALA A 459 20.23 -34.12 29.79
C ALA A 459 21.43 -33.63 28.95
N ALA A 460 21.24 -32.59 28.14
CA ALA A 460 22.32 -31.99 27.35
C ALA A 460 23.36 -31.29 28.25
N LEU A 461 22.92 -30.55 29.26
CA LEU A 461 23.81 -29.89 30.23
C LEU A 461 24.56 -30.89 31.11
N GLU A 462 23.89 -31.95 31.56
CA GLU A 462 24.53 -33.05 32.31
C GLU A 462 25.58 -33.76 31.46
N SER A 463 25.27 -34.05 30.18
CA SER A 463 26.24 -34.65 29.25
C SER A 463 27.45 -33.74 28.98
N ALA A 464 27.22 -32.44 28.79
CA ALA A 464 28.29 -31.47 28.63
C ALA A 464 29.16 -31.38 29.90
N THR A 465 28.53 -31.35 31.08
CA THR A 465 29.21 -31.33 32.37
C THR A 465 30.04 -32.59 32.59
N ALA A 466 29.52 -33.77 32.23
CA ALA A 466 30.23 -35.03 32.35
C ALA A 466 31.49 -35.08 31.45
N LYS A 467 31.38 -34.63 30.20
CA LYS A 467 32.53 -34.54 29.28
C LYS A 467 33.62 -33.60 29.78
N ILE A 468 33.22 -32.43 30.28
CA ILE A 468 34.18 -31.46 30.84
C ILE A 468 34.81 -32.02 32.12
N ARG A 469 34.02 -32.67 33.00
CA ARG A 469 34.55 -33.30 34.21
C ARG A 469 35.57 -34.40 33.89
N GLU A 470 35.32 -35.23 32.88
CA GLU A 470 36.27 -36.26 32.43
C GLU A 470 37.59 -35.64 31.94
N GLN A 471 37.54 -34.52 31.20
CA GLN A 471 38.73 -33.79 30.76
C GLN A 471 39.49 -33.13 31.92
N VAL A 472 38.77 -32.55 32.88
CA VAL A 472 39.36 -31.94 34.08
C VAL A 472 39.99 -32.99 34.99
N GLU A 473 39.36 -34.16 35.15
CA GLU A 473 39.92 -35.28 35.92
C GLU A 473 41.15 -35.87 35.22
N PHE A 474 41.17 -35.97 33.88
CA PHE A 474 42.33 -36.44 33.11
C PHE A 474 43.54 -35.49 33.22
N GLU A 475 43.32 -34.17 33.22
CA GLU A 475 44.38 -33.16 33.43
C GLU A 475 44.89 -33.06 34.87
N SER A 476 44.11 -33.57 35.84
CA SER A 476 44.47 -33.61 37.26
C SER A 476 45.23 -34.88 37.67
N ASN A 477 45.13 -35.96 36.87
CA ASN A 477 45.70 -37.28 37.17
C ASN A 477 46.90 -37.64 36.25
N ASP A 478 47.46 -36.65 35.56
CA ASP A 478 48.67 -36.80 34.72
C ASP A 478 49.93 -36.90 35.62
N PRO A 479 50.63 -38.06 35.65
CA PRO A 479 51.80 -38.28 36.51
C PRO A 479 52.99 -37.37 36.21
N PHE A 480 52.95 -36.61 35.10
CA PHE A 480 54.03 -35.70 34.70
C PHE A 480 53.93 -34.29 35.29
N LYS A 481 52.85 -33.95 36.01
CA LYS A 481 52.70 -32.61 36.61
C LYS A 481 53.51 -32.42 37.90
N GLU A 482 53.75 -33.47 38.68
CA GLU A 482 54.57 -33.41 39.92
C GLU A 482 56.09 -33.32 39.64
N LEU A 483 56.56 -33.64 38.44
CA LEU A 483 57.99 -33.62 38.09
C LEU A 483 58.49 -32.26 37.55
N ILE A 484 57.59 -31.30 37.30
CA ILE A 484 57.96 -29.98 36.78
C ILE A 484 58.08 -28.93 37.91
N ASP A 485 57.41 -29.12 39.06
CA ASP A 485 57.50 -28.15 40.17
C ASP A 485 58.81 -28.26 40.97
N ASP A 486 59.38 -29.46 41.13
CA ASP A 486 60.66 -29.64 41.85
C ASP A 486 61.89 -29.12 41.07
N GLY A 487 61.74 -28.84 39.76
CA GLY A 487 62.82 -28.30 38.92
C GLY A 487 62.98 -26.78 38.98
N ASN A 488 61.95 -26.05 39.42
CA ASN A 488 61.94 -24.58 39.37
C ASN A 488 62.47 -23.90 40.65
N ASP A 489 62.46 -24.59 41.79
CA ASP A 489 62.99 -24.05 43.05
C ASP A 489 64.53 -24.01 43.08
N ALA A 490 65.21 -24.85 42.28
CA ALA A 490 66.67 -24.82 42.17
C ALA A 490 67.20 -23.64 41.32
N VAL A 491 66.38 -23.07 40.43
CA VAL A 491 66.81 -21.99 39.53
C VAL A 491 66.59 -20.60 40.16
N ASN A 492 65.58 -20.43 41.01
CA ASN A 492 65.27 -19.13 41.63
C ASN A 492 66.20 -18.72 42.78
N THR A 493 67.06 -19.61 43.27
CA THR A 493 68.00 -19.28 44.37
C THR A 493 69.32 -18.67 43.85
N GLN A 494 69.62 -18.72 42.55
CA GLN A 494 70.83 -18.10 41.97
C GLN A 494 70.61 -16.70 41.36
N THR A 495 69.39 -16.31 41.03
CA THR A 495 69.07 -14.99 40.46
C THR A 495 68.81 -13.90 41.51
N ALA A 496 68.55 -14.26 42.76
CA ALA A 496 68.30 -13.29 43.85
C ALA A 496 69.58 -12.70 44.50
N LYS A 497 70.79 -13.09 44.07
CA LYS A 497 72.07 -12.60 44.64
C LYS A 497 72.85 -11.61 43.77
N VAL A 498 72.29 -11.15 42.64
CA VAL A 498 72.99 -10.24 41.68
C VAL A 498 72.35 -8.84 41.60
N HIS A 499 71.31 -8.55 42.38
CA HIS A 499 70.63 -7.23 42.34
C HIS A 499 70.65 -6.41 43.63
N SER A 500 71.61 -6.64 44.54
CA SER A 500 71.85 -5.77 45.71
C SER A 500 73.17 -4.98 45.70
N LEU A 501 73.91 -4.98 44.59
CA LEU A 501 75.15 -4.22 44.43
C LEU A 501 75.11 -3.38 43.15
N ASN A 502 74.30 -2.31 43.13
CA ASN A 502 74.58 -1.09 42.34
C ASN A 502 73.57 -0.01 42.69
N GLY A 503 73.93 0.82 43.67
CA GLY A 503 73.07 1.92 44.13
C GLY A 503 73.70 2.75 45.24
N LYS A 504 75.02 3.00 45.20
CA LYS A 504 75.68 4.11 45.89
C LYS A 504 76.90 4.54 45.07
N GLY A 505 76.88 5.79 44.61
CA GLY A 505 77.91 6.47 43.84
C GLY A 505 77.39 7.84 43.47
#